data_AF-A0A0R2FU46-F1
#
_entry.id   AF-A0A0R2FU46-F1
#
_cell.length_a   1.000
_cell.length_b   1.000
_cell.length_c   1.000
_cell.angle_alpha   90.00
_cell.angle_beta   90.00
_cell.angle_gamma   90.00
#
_symmetry.space_group_name_H-M   'P 1'
#
loop_
_entity.id
_entity.type
_entity.pdbx_description
1 polymer ?
#
loop_
_entity_poly.entity_id
_entity_poly.type
_entity_poly.pdbx_seq_one_letter_code
_entity_poly.pdbx_strand_id
1 'polypeptide(L)'
;MVKVGMVMERIRHTVQTYWQKWQAKQEKNQVRLEAAKSMTRGDYRLSRKGRYEINQTTHRLTPAGKTTRLRHRLNITIIILGLLIIGCYIVLIYL
;
A
#
# COMPACT_ATOMS: atom_id res chain seq x y z
N MET A 1 31.40 -5.33 31.05
CA MET A 1 31.08 -4.17 30.19
C MET A 1 30.77 -4.51 28.72
N VAL A 2 30.90 -5.76 28.24
CA VAL A 2 30.70 -6.10 26.80
C VAL A 2 29.23 -6.13 26.34
N LYS A 3 28.27 -6.42 27.23
CA LYS A 3 26.83 -6.53 26.87
C LYS A 3 26.19 -5.20 26.43
N VAL A 4 26.68 -4.06 26.92
CA VAL A 4 26.08 -2.74 26.62
C VAL A 4 26.41 -2.29 25.19
N GLY A 5 27.63 -2.55 24.71
CA GLY A 5 28.03 -2.22 23.33
C GLY A 5 27.22 -2.97 22.27
N MET A 6 26.94 -4.25 22.52
CA MET A 6 26.16 -5.11 21.61
C MET A 6 24.67 -4.69 21.50
N VAL A 7 24.11 -4.11 22.57
CA VAL A 7 22.73 -3.57 22.56
C VAL A 7 22.68 -2.26 21.77
N MET A 8 23.68 -1.39 21.95
CA MET A 8 23.80 -0.12 21.22
C MET A 8 23.95 -0.31 19.69
N GLU A 9 24.65 -1.35 19.25
CA GLU A 9 24.77 -1.68 17.82
C GLU A 9 23.44 -2.12 17.19
N ARG A 10 22.65 -2.93 17.91
CA ARG A 10 21.32 -3.35 17.41
C ARG A 10 20.37 -2.17 17.29
N ILE A 11 20.39 -1.23 18.24
CA ILE A 11 19.55 -0.03 18.22
C ILE A 11 19.93 0.87 17.04
N ARG A 12 21.23 1.07 16.77
CA ARG A 12 21.68 1.82 15.58
C ARG A 12 21.17 1.18 14.29
N HIS A 13 21.28 -0.14 14.17
CA HIS A 13 20.85 -0.84 12.97
C HIS A 13 19.34 -0.78 12.76
N THR A 14 18.53 -0.94 13.81
CA THR A 14 17.07 -0.74 13.68
C THR A 14 16.73 0.69 13.30
N VAL A 15 17.31 1.69 13.94
CA VAL A 15 17.08 3.10 13.58
C VAL A 15 17.49 3.40 12.12
N GLN A 16 18.63 2.89 11.66
CA GLN A 16 19.07 3.02 10.28
C GLN A 16 18.10 2.37 9.30
N THR A 17 17.65 1.14 9.56
CA THR A 17 16.68 0.47 8.68
C THR A 17 15.33 1.19 8.64
N TYR A 18 14.90 1.79 9.76
CA TYR A 18 13.72 2.66 9.77
C TYR A 18 13.90 3.92 8.93
N TRP A 19 15.05 4.59 9.07
CA TRP A 19 15.41 5.77 8.28
C TRP A 19 15.44 5.48 6.78
N GLN A 20 16.07 4.38 6.38
CA GLN A 20 16.13 3.93 4.99
C GLN A 20 14.73 3.66 4.42
N LYS A 21 13.88 2.97 5.19
CA LYS A 21 12.49 2.73 4.80
C LYS A 21 11.68 4.02 4.67
N TRP A 22 11.94 4.99 5.55
CA TRP A 22 11.28 6.30 5.50
C TRP A 22 11.71 7.09 4.27
N GLN A 23 13.00 7.11 3.94
CA GLN A 23 13.54 7.77 2.74
C GLN A 23 12.97 7.14 1.47
N ALA A 24 12.97 5.81 1.36
CA ALA A 24 12.39 5.09 0.23
C ALA A 24 10.88 5.37 0.06
N LYS A 25 10.18 5.67 1.15
CA LYS A 25 8.76 6.08 1.10
C LYS A 25 8.59 7.50 0.58
N GLN A 26 9.50 8.42 0.93
CA GLN A 26 9.47 9.80 0.44
C GLN A 26 9.80 9.87 -1.05
N GLU A 27 10.83 9.15 -1.50
CA GLU A 27 11.20 9.07 -2.91
C GLU A 27 10.02 8.57 -3.77
N LYS A 28 9.37 7.49 -3.33
CA LYS A 28 8.15 6.98 -4.00
C LYS A 28 7.02 8.00 -4.04
N ASN A 29 6.82 8.78 -2.97
CA ASN A 29 5.82 9.83 -2.96
C ASN A 29 6.16 10.97 -3.92
N GLN A 30 7.43 11.37 -4.02
CA GLN A 30 7.88 12.41 -4.94
C GLN A 30 7.68 11.98 -6.40
N VAL A 31 8.11 10.77 -6.77
CA VAL A 31 7.87 10.20 -8.11
C VAL A 31 6.37 10.16 -8.43
N ARG A 32 5.54 9.83 -7.43
CA ARG A 32 4.08 9.79 -7.58
C ARG A 32 3.47 11.19 -7.76
N LEU A 33 4.03 12.21 -7.13
CA LEU A 33 3.61 13.61 -7.27
C LEU A 33 4.03 14.19 -8.63
N GLU A 34 5.25 13.89 -9.08
CA GLU A 34 5.72 14.28 -10.41
C GLU A 34 4.92 13.59 -11.51
N ALA A 35 4.63 12.30 -11.36
CA ALA A 35 3.72 11.57 -12.24
C ALA A 35 2.30 12.14 -12.22
N ALA A 36 1.81 12.62 -11.06
CA ALA A 36 0.51 13.28 -10.97
C ALA A 36 0.51 14.67 -11.63
N LYS A 37 1.65 15.36 -11.65
CA LYS A 37 1.82 16.69 -12.27
C LYS A 37 1.84 16.62 -13.80
N SER A 38 2.33 15.52 -14.38
CA SER A 38 2.33 15.28 -15.84
C SER A 38 1.04 14.63 -16.37
N MET A 39 0.07 14.29 -15.51
CA MET A 39 -1.18 13.66 -15.94
C MET A 39 -2.10 14.64 -16.66
N THR A 40 -2.52 14.25 -17.87
CA THR A 40 -3.52 14.98 -18.64
C THR A 40 -4.93 14.73 -18.07
N ARG A 41 -5.89 15.65 -18.28
CA ARG A 41 -7.28 15.53 -17.75
C ARG A 41 -7.96 14.19 -18.09
N GLY A 42 -7.65 13.59 -19.24
CA GLY A 42 -8.17 12.27 -19.64
C GLY A 42 -7.67 11.13 -18.73
N ASP A 43 -6.38 11.16 -18.39
CA ASP A 43 -5.74 10.19 -17.49
C ASP A 43 -6.28 10.30 -16.07
N TYR A 44 -6.64 11.51 -15.66
CA TYR A 44 -7.20 11.76 -14.33
C TYR A 44 -8.53 11.03 -14.10
N ARG A 45 -9.36 10.94 -15.14
CA ARG A 45 -10.62 10.16 -15.12
C ARG A 45 -10.34 8.66 -15.07
N LEU A 46 -9.37 8.18 -15.84
CA LEU A 46 -9.02 6.76 -15.95
C LEU A 46 -8.38 6.21 -14.67
N SER A 47 -7.44 6.94 -14.07
CA SER A 47 -6.75 6.59 -12.81
C SER A 47 -7.60 6.84 -11.56
N ARG A 48 -8.81 7.41 -11.71
CA ARG A 48 -9.67 7.83 -10.59
C ARG A 48 -8.89 8.70 -9.59
N LYS A 49 -8.38 9.84 -10.08
CA LYS A 49 -7.63 10.83 -9.28
C LYS A 49 -6.18 10.44 -8.95
N GLY A 50 -5.46 9.78 -9.87
CA GLY A 50 -4.06 9.37 -9.63
C GLY A 50 -3.91 8.19 -8.67
N ARG A 51 -4.96 7.37 -8.49
CA ARG A 51 -4.95 6.23 -7.56
C ARG A 51 -4.42 4.94 -8.17
N TYR A 52 -4.37 4.86 -9.50
CA TYR A 52 -3.87 3.71 -10.23
C TYR A 52 -2.79 4.14 -11.21
N GLU A 53 -1.73 3.33 -11.33
CA GLU A 53 -0.65 3.59 -12.27
C GLU A 53 -1.18 3.57 -13.71
N ILE A 54 -0.90 4.65 -14.44
CA ILE A 54 -1.18 4.77 -15.87
C ILE A 54 0.16 4.67 -16.59
N ASN A 55 0.16 3.93 -17.68
CA ASN A 55 1.34 3.83 -18.53
C ASN A 55 1.47 5.12 -19.34
N GLN A 56 2.49 5.92 -19.05
CA GLN A 56 2.67 7.27 -19.61
C GLN A 56 2.81 7.27 -21.14
N THR A 57 3.27 6.17 -21.73
CA THR A 57 3.46 6.05 -23.19
C THR A 57 2.18 5.65 -23.93
N THR A 58 1.28 4.91 -23.27
CA THR A 58 0.09 4.34 -23.94
C THR A 58 -1.24 4.94 -23.44
N HIS A 59 -1.20 5.82 -22.43
CA HIS A 59 -2.37 6.43 -21.79
C HIS A 59 -3.44 5.41 -21.34
N ARG A 60 -3.01 4.15 -21.13
CA ARG A 60 -3.86 3.04 -20.68
C ARG A 60 -3.45 2.63 -19.27
N LEU A 61 -4.39 2.10 -18.49
CA LEU A 61 -4.09 1.51 -17.19
C LEU A 61 -3.03 0.41 -17.37
N THR A 62 -1.94 0.49 -16.59
CA THR A 62 -0.99 -0.62 -16.52
C THR A 62 -1.71 -1.87 -16.00
N PRO A 63 -1.23 -3.08 -16.34
CA PRO A 63 -1.71 -4.31 -15.72
C PRO A 63 -1.63 -4.24 -14.17
N ALA A 64 -0.61 -3.56 -13.63
CA ALA A 64 -0.49 -3.24 -12.20
C ALA A 64 -1.64 -2.36 -11.67
N GLY A 65 -2.08 -1.35 -12.42
CA GLY A 65 -3.25 -0.54 -12.06
C GLY A 65 -4.56 -1.36 -12.03
N LYS A 66 -4.72 -2.32 -12.95
CA LYS A 66 -5.87 -3.23 -12.98
C LYS A 66 -5.87 -4.20 -11.80
N THR A 67 -4.73 -4.83 -11.49
CA THR A 67 -4.60 -5.76 -10.37
C THR A 67 -4.79 -5.04 -9.03
N THR A 68 -4.29 -3.81 -8.89
CA THR A 68 -4.46 -3.02 -7.67
C THR A 68 -5.93 -2.68 -7.39
N ARG A 69 -6.70 -2.32 -8.43
CA ARG A 69 -8.16 -2.09 -8.30
C ARG A 69 -8.91 -3.36 -7.90
N LEU A 70 -8.52 -4.50 -8.47
CA LEU A 70 -9.14 -5.79 -8.18
C LEU A 70 -8.81 -6.27 -6.77
N ARG A 71 -7.53 -6.20 -6.38
CA ARG A 71 -7.03 -6.57 -5.04
C ARG A 71 -7.74 -5.82 -3.92
N HIS A 72 -7.99 -4.53 -4.10
CA HIS A 72 -8.68 -3.75 -3.07
C HIS A 72 -10.12 -4.22 -2.83
N ARG A 73 -10.87 -4.52 -3.90
CA ARG A 73 -12.23 -5.07 -3.80
C ARG A 73 -12.22 -6.44 -3.16
N LEU A 74 -11.31 -7.31 -3.61
CA LEU A 74 -11.17 -8.67 -3.10
C LEU A 74 -10.84 -8.68 -1.60
N ASN A 75 -9.93 -7.81 -1.16
CA ASN A 75 -9.56 -7.74 0.26
C ASN A 75 -10.74 -7.28 1.14
N ILE A 76 -11.55 -6.32 0.67
CA ILE A 76 -12.76 -5.88 1.38
C ILE A 76 -13.77 -7.03 1.47
N THR A 77 -14.01 -7.74 0.36
CA THR A 77 -14.91 -8.89 0.33
C THR A 77 -14.46 -9.99 1.30
N ILE A 78 -13.16 -10.27 1.36
CA ILE A 78 -12.59 -11.25 2.30
C ILE A 78 -12.82 -10.83 3.75
N ILE A 79 -12.59 -9.55 4.09
CA ILE A 79 -12.82 -9.04 5.45
C ILE A 79 -14.29 -9.16 5.84
N ILE A 80 -15.20 -8.73 4.96
CA ILE A 80 -16.65 -8.83 5.19
C ILE A 80 -17.06 -10.30 5.37
N LEU A 81 -16.56 -11.20 4.52
CA LEU A 81 -16.84 -12.63 4.61
C LEU A 81 -16.35 -13.20 5.94
N GLY A 82 -15.15 -12.84 6.40
CA GLY A 82 -14.64 -13.26 7.70
C GLY A 82 -15.50 -12.78 8.87
N LEU A 83 -15.92 -11.51 8.85
CA LEU A 83 -16.82 -10.96 9.88
C LEU A 83 -18.17 -11.67 9.90
N LEU A 84 -18.71 -12.01 8.73
CA LEU A 84 -20.00 -12.68 8.61
C LEU A 84 -19.93 -14.13 9.12
N ILE A 85 -18.83 -14.84 8.86
CA ILE A 85 -18.57 -16.17 9.42
C ILE A 85 -18.46 -16.10 10.94
N ILE A 86 -17.69 -15.15 11.48
CA ILE A 86 -17.56 -14.95 12.94
C ILE A 86 -18.91 -14.64 13.56
N GLY A 87 -19.68 -13.73 12.97
CA GLY A 87 -21.02 -13.37 13.44
C GLY A 87 -21.97 -14.57 13.43
N CYS A 88 -21.96 -15.37 12.36
CA CYS A 88 -22.78 -16.58 12.26
C CYS A 88 -22.41 -17.60 13.35
N TYR A 89 -21.11 -17.77 13.63
CA TYR A 89 -20.64 -18.68 14.67
C TYR A 89 -21.07 -18.23 16.08
N ILE A 90 -21.01 -16.93 16.36
CA ILE A 90 -21.51 -16.36 17.61
C ILE A 90 -23.02 -16.64 17.73
N VAL A 91 -23.79 -16.38 16.68
CA VAL A 91 -25.24 -16.68 16.68
C VAL A 91 -25.50 -18.15 16.95
N LEU A 92 -24.78 -19.08 16.29
CA LEU A 92 -24.98 -20.53 16.49
C LEU A 92 -24.59 -21.03 17.89
N ILE A 93 -23.71 -20.34 18.61
CA ILE A 93 -23.29 -20.72 19.96
C ILE A 93 -24.21 -20.15 21.04
N TYR A 94 -24.66 -18.90 20.84
CA TYR A 94 -25.41 -18.15 21.85
C TYR A 94 -26.93 -18.18 21.65
N LEU A 95 -27.40 -18.69 20.51
CA LEU A 95 -28.80 -19.02 20.25
C LEU A 95 -29.05 -20.50 20.55
#